data_AF-B3M9N1-F1
#
_entry.id   AF-B3M9N1-F1
#
_cell.length_a   1.000
_cell.length_b   1.000
_cell.length_c   1.000
_cell.angle_alpha   90.00
_cell.angle_beta   90.00
_cell.angle_gamma   90.00
#
_symmetry.space_group_name_H-M   'P 1'
#
loop_
_entity.id
_entity.type
_entity.pdbx_description
1 polymer ?
#
loop_
_entity_poly.entity_id
_entity_poly.type
_entity_poly.pdbx_seq_one_letter_code
_entity_poly.pdbx_strand_id
1 'polypeptide(L)'
;MSDLNECELDRHFKSQLRVMGDVYVKISREDLEVSQRWLELFQKAKRQDKYARNCLMLLMYDQLKELGRLEKPFLDLENLRLRLDDVLSQYEGRKDEDQVSVAGEAADTETNASDYDAASSRCGSQECTSDVDFMEGSCPNFVSIKQANAALLNEISLLHSKTLETEKMYRCQHQLLDKRLAQKPKVRKLSAWQEKIWETTVQSIGRLTEWAGSDYPFDFVSSILGPFLKNEPELSSQLYKLDRHFNAMLEKMVFKECDRREGNVRILYEQLIMAQKEAQRFKDQQMQKAQDALKLEFKKIRALSEDLQRREELIQRHMPASGDLELCAFCQEAAKSQSRSLRPTERQGCPRVLPCEICEGEKCSPTRFKDVIRRNGRRKSIFSEDREKLTEGLSDLSDGKP
;
A
#
# COMPACT_ATOMS: atom_id res chain seq x y z
N MET A 1 6.35 -15.17 25.04
CA MET A 1 6.39 -14.32 23.83
C MET A 1 7.28 -13.16 24.18
N SER A 2 8.44 -13.02 23.52
CA SER A 2 9.44 -12.01 23.86
C SER A 2 8.91 -10.64 23.47
N ASP A 3 8.91 -9.68 24.39
CA ASP A 3 8.67 -8.28 24.06
C ASP A 3 9.62 -7.89 22.92
N LEU A 4 9.08 -7.45 21.78
CA LEU A 4 9.90 -6.92 20.69
C LEU A 4 10.76 -5.81 21.28
N ASN A 5 12.07 -6.00 21.21
CA ASN A 5 13.02 -5.07 21.82
C ASN A 5 12.85 -3.70 21.13
N GLU A 6 12.90 -2.62 21.89
CA GLU A 6 12.90 -1.25 21.38
C GLU A 6 13.89 -1.05 20.21
N CYS A 7 15.05 -1.71 20.28
CA CYS A 7 16.06 -1.71 19.23
C CYS A 7 15.58 -2.36 17.92
N GLU A 8 14.72 -3.39 18.00
CA GLU A 8 14.15 -4.06 16.84
C GLU A 8 13.12 -3.18 16.14
N LEU A 9 12.31 -2.43 16.90
CA LEU A 9 11.38 -1.46 16.33
C LEU A 9 12.10 -0.36 15.56
N ASP A 10 13.22 0.15 16.08
CA ASP A 10 14.03 1.15 15.37
C ASP A 10 14.76 0.57 14.16
N ARG A 11 15.25 -0.68 14.26
CA ARG A 11 15.83 -1.38 13.11
C ARG A 11 14.79 -1.56 12.00
N HIS A 12 13.57 -1.93 12.37
CA HIS A 12 12.46 -2.08 11.43
C HIS A 12 12.12 -0.76 10.76
N PHE A 13 11.97 0.33 11.53
CA PHE A 13 11.74 1.67 10.98
C PHE A 13 12.83 2.09 9.99
N LYS A 14 14.11 1.90 10.35
CA LYS A 14 15.24 2.18 9.44
C LYS A 14 15.17 1.34 8.17
N SER A 15 14.73 0.09 8.27
CA SER A 15 14.53 -0.77 7.09
C SER A 15 13.43 -0.22 6.19
N GLN A 16 12.29 0.19 6.75
CA GLN A 16 11.18 0.77 5.99
C GLN A 16 11.59 2.06 5.27
N LEU A 17 12.36 2.93 5.93
CA LEU A 17 12.89 4.15 5.30
C LEU A 17 13.72 3.86 4.05
N ARG A 18 14.53 2.80 4.06
CA ARG A 18 15.33 2.42 2.87
C ARG A 18 14.44 2.02 1.70
N VAL A 19 13.40 1.23 1.96
CA VAL A 19 12.49 0.73 0.92
C VAL A 19 11.57 1.85 0.39
N MET A 20 11.28 2.86 1.22
CA MET A 20 10.43 3.98 0.81
C MET A 20 11.07 4.87 -0.25
N GLY A 21 12.41 4.91 -0.32
CA GLY A 21 13.13 5.64 -1.37
C GLY A 21 12.75 5.22 -2.78
N ASP A 22 12.43 3.93 -2.99
CA ASP A 22 12.01 3.41 -4.30
C ASP A 22 10.59 3.87 -4.70
N VAL A 23 9.74 4.16 -3.71
CA VAL A 23 8.36 4.61 -3.92
C VAL A 23 8.34 6.09 -4.30
N TYR A 24 9.23 6.90 -3.72
CA TYR A 24 9.29 8.34 -3.94
C TYR A 24 9.59 8.77 -5.38
N VAL A 25 10.08 7.87 -6.23
CA VAL A 25 10.30 8.14 -7.65
C VAL A 25 8.98 8.32 -8.42
N LYS A 26 7.86 7.79 -7.90
CA LYS A 26 6.59 7.67 -8.64
C LYS A 26 5.43 8.50 -8.06
N ILE A 27 5.65 9.23 -6.96
CA ILE A 27 4.59 9.96 -6.26
C ILE A 27 4.52 11.43 -6.67
N SER A 28 3.38 12.06 -6.40
CA SER A 28 3.21 13.50 -6.61
C SER A 28 4.14 14.31 -5.71
N ARG A 29 4.42 15.55 -6.08
CA ARG A 29 5.27 16.44 -5.27
C ARG A 29 4.57 16.79 -3.95
N GLU A 30 3.27 16.97 -4.00
CA GLU A 30 2.42 17.31 -2.86
C GLU A 30 2.44 16.18 -1.82
N ASP A 31 2.24 14.93 -2.26
CA ASP A 31 2.32 13.75 -1.39
C ASP A 31 3.73 13.55 -0.82
N LEU A 32 4.77 13.85 -1.62
CA LEU A 32 6.15 13.80 -1.15
C LEU A 32 6.37 14.80 0.00
N GLU A 33 5.94 16.04 -0.14
CA GLU A 33 6.07 17.08 0.89
C GLU A 33 5.30 16.71 2.17
N VAL A 34 4.09 16.15 2.05
CA VAL A 34 3.31 15.68 3.20
C VAL A 34 4.02 14.50 3.89
N SER A 35 4.48 13.51 3.12
CA SER A 35 5.17 12.34 3.66
C SER A 35 6.48 12.70 4.39
N GLN A 36 7.21 13.72 3.90
CA GLN A 36 8.42 14.21 4.56
C GLN A 36 8.13 14.79 5.96
N ARG A 37 7.05 15.56 6.11
CA ARG A 37 6.64 16.09 7.43
C ARG A 37 6.29 14.97 8.41
N TRP A 38 5.60 13.93 7.93
CA TRP A 38 5.32 12.74 8.73
C TRP A 38 6.59 11.98 9.11
N LEU A 39 7.55 11.85 8.19
CA LEU A 39 8.83 11.21 8.47
C LEU A 39 9.63 11.96 9.53
N GLU A 40 9.63 13.30 9.52
CA GLU A 40 10.27 14.11 10.57
C GLU A 40 9.64 13.85 11.94
N LEU A 41 8.30 13.72 11.99
CA LEU A 41 7.58 13.38 13.21
C LEU A 41 7.95 11.96 13.68
N PHE A 42 8.02 10.99 12.76
CA PHE A 42 8.39 9.60 13.05
C PHE A 42 9.82 9.49 13.59
N GLN A 43 10.76 10.26 13.06
CA GLN A 43 12.13 10.29 13.57
C GLN A 43 12.23 10.83 15.01
N LYS A 44 11.30 11.71 15.40
CA LYS A 44 11.22 12.31 16.75
C LYS A 44 10.34 11.51 17.72
N ALA A 45 9.79 10.37 17.29
CA ALA A 45 8.88 9.57 18.11
C ALA A 45 9.56 9.07 19.40
N LYS A 46 8.88 9.24 20.53
CA LYS A 46 9.35 8.77 21.85
C LYS A 46 9.19 7.26 21.96
N ARG A 47 9.85 6.64 22.95
CA ARG A 47 9.80 5.18 23.21
C ARG A 47 8.38 4.61 23.16
N GLN A 48 7.43 5.27 23.82
CA GLN A 48 6.02 4.87 23.88
C GLN A 48 5.29 4.92 22.53
N ASP A 49 5.75 5.75 21.58
CA ASP A 49 5.08 5.94 20.29
C ASP A 49 5.76 5.13 19.16
N LYS A 50 6.80 4.33 19.44
CA LYS A 50 7.56 3.57 18.43
C LYS A 50 6.73 2.51 17.71
N TYR A 51 5.77 1.91 18.40
CA TYR A 51 4.82 0.97 17.77
C TYR A 51 3.92 1.70 16.78
N ALA A 52 3.21 2.75 17.23
CA ALA A 52 2.36 3.54 16.35
C ALA A 52 3.13 4.15 15.17
N ARG A 53 4.36 4.63 15.41
CA ARG A 53 5.28 5.06 14.35
C ARG A 53 5.45 3.98 13.28
N ASN A 54 5.78 2.75 13.69
CA ASN A 54 6.02 1.66 12.74
C ASN A 54 4.74 1.26 12.00
N CYS A 55 3.59 1.26 12.67
CA CYS A 55 2.28 1.02 12.03
C CYS A 55 1.95 2.09 10.99
N LEU A 56 2.06 3.37 11.37
CA LEU A 56 1.79 4.50 10.48
C LEU A 56 2.78 4.54 9.31
N MET A 57 4.04 4.15 9.54
CA MET A 57 5.03 4.01 8.47
C MET A 57 4.66 2.91 7.46
N LEU A 58 4.16 1.76 7.91
CA LEU A 58 3.61 0.72 7.01
C LEU A 58 2.42 1.25 6.23
N LEU A 59 1.46 1.86 6.93
CA LEU A 59 0.25 2.39 6.30
C LEU A 59 0.58 3.45 5.23
N MET A 60 1.52 4.35 5.54
CA MET A 60 1.98 5.37 4.59
C MET A 60 2.66 4.73 3.37
N TYR A 61 3.53 3.76 3.61
CA TYR A 61 4.21 3.03 2.54
C TYR A 61 3.22 2.31 1.61
N ASP A 62 2.24 1.61 2.18
CA ASP A 62 1.24 0.87 1.41
C ASP A 62 0.36 1.82 0.59
N GLN A 63 -0.11 2.94 1.16
CA GLN A 63 -0.87 3.95 0.43
C GLN A 63 -0.06 4.53 -0.74
N LEU A 64 1.18 4.95 -0.50
CA LEU A 64 2.02 5.52 -1.56
C LEU A 64 2.37 4.49 -2.64
N LYS A 65 2.58 3.23 -2.27
CA LYS A 65 2.96 2.18 -3.21
C LYS A 65 1.78 1.68 -4.06
N GLU A 66 0.65 1.42 -3.42
CA GLU A 66 -0.50 0.76 -4.06
C GLU A 66 -1.47 1.81 -4.65
N LEU A 67 -1.67 2.95 -3.99
CA LEU A 67 -2.57 4.02 -4.47
C LEU A 67 -1.84 5.13 -5.22
N GLY A 68 -0.53 5.28 -5.02
CA GLY A 68 0.26 6.37 -5.61
C GLY A 68 0.02 7.75 -4.97
N ARG A 69 -0.80 7.82 -3.92
CA ARG A 69 -1.16 9.05 -3.19
C ARG A 69 -1.41 8.77 -1.71
N LEU A 70 -1.32 9.79 -0.87
CA LEU A 70 -1.70 9.69 0.54
C LEU A 70 -3.20 9.89 0.71
N GLU A 71 -3.79 9.17 1.66
CA GLU A 71 -5.16 9.34 2.12
C GLU A 71 -5.14 9.63 3.64
N LYS A 72 -6.31 9.58 4.30
CA LYS A 72 -6.35 9.66 5.77
C LYS A 72 -5.55 8.48 6.38
N PRO A 73 -4.80 8.70 7.48
CA PRO A 73 -4.79 9.91 8.30
C PRO A 73 -3.80 11.00 7.86
N PHE A 74 -3.00 10.78 6.81
CA PHE A 74 -1.84 11.63 6.51
C PHE A 74 -2.16 12.98 5.91
N LEU A 75 -3.27 13.08 5.17
CA LEU A 75 -3.71 14.34 4.55
C LEU A 75 -4.21 15.37 5.57
N ASP A 76 -4.63 14.94 6.76
CA ASP A 76 -5.08 15.84 7.81
C ASP A 76 -3.86 16.31 8.63
N LEU A 77 -3.38 17.52 8.32
CA LEU A 77 -2.19 18.09 8.95
C LEU A 77 -2.39 18.43 10.44
N GLU A 78 -3.64 18.49 10.92
CA GLU A 78 -3.89 18.64 12.36
C GLU A 78 -3.44 17.39 13.13
N ASN A 79 -3.43 16.22 12.48
CA ASN A 79 -2.93 14.99 13.08
C ASN A 79 -1.43 15.03 13.41
N LEU A 80 -0.65 15.91 12.78
CA LEU A 80 0.78 16.08 13.12
C LEU A 80 1.00 16.64 14.52
N ARG A 81 -0.02 17.27 15.12
CA ARG A 81 0.01 17.81 16.49
C ARG A 81 -0.41 16.78 17.53
N LEU A 82 -1.02 15.68 17.11
CA LEU A 82 -1.51 14.62 17.98
C LEU A 82 -0.41 13.61 18.29
N ARG A 83 -0.60 12.82 19.34
CA ARG A 83 0.26 11.66 19.58
C ARG A 83 0.00 10.62 18.48
N LEU A 84 1.06 9.99 17.98
CA LEU A 84 0.96 8.99 16.91
C LEU A 84 -0.03 7.87 17.24
N ASP A 85 -0.05 7.50 18.52
CA ASP A 85 -0.89 6.46 19.07
C ASP A 85 -2.39 6.85 19.02
N ASP A 86 -2.71 8.13 19.14
CA ASP A 86 -4.08 8.64 19.02
C ASP A 86 -4.50 8.74 17.56
N VAL A 87 -3.59 9.17 16.67
CA VAL A 87 -3.81 9.18 15.22
C VAL A 87 -4.15 7.77 14.73
N LEU A 88 -3.39 6.76 15.17
CA LEU A 88 -3.64 5.38 14.79
C LEU A 88 -4.97 4.86 15.33
N SER A 89 -5.36 5.24 16.56
CA SER A 89 -6.65 4.82 17.15
C SER A 89 -7.88 5.40 16.43
N GLN A 90 -7.73 6.56 15.78
CA GLN A 90 -8.79 7.20 14.99
C GLN A 90 -8.89 6.64 13.57
N TYR A 91 -7.92 5.83 13.14
CA TYR A 91 -7.93 5.25 11.81
C TYR A 91 -8.92 4.08 11.75
N GLU A 92 -10.06 4.28 11.08
CA GLU A 92 -11.13 3.28 10.96
C GLU A 92 -10.85 2.17 9.92
N GLY A 93 -9.67 2.18 9.28
CA GLY A 93 -9.36 1.28 8.17
C GLY A 93 -10.09 1.67 6.88
N ARG A 94 -9.61 1.15 5.74
CA ARG A 94 -10.38 1.16 4.50
C ARG A 94 -11.42 0.05 4.62
N LYS A 95 -12.71 0.38 4.63
CA LYS A 95 -13.75 -0.63 4.41
C LYS A 95 -13.69 -0.96 2.92
N ASP A 96 -13.41 -2.22 2.58
CA ASP A 96 -13.24 -2.68 1.19
C ASP A 96 -14.51 -2.49 0.31
N GLU A 97 -15.62 -2.06 0.91
CA GLU A 97 -16.91 -1.85 0.24
C GLU A 97 -16.92 -0.68 -0.76
N ASP A 98 -15.99 0.28 -0.65
CA ASP A 98 -15.97 1.48 -1.52
C ASP A 98 -15.15 1.32 -2.82
N GLN A 99 -14.56 0.14 -3.11
CA GLN A 99 -13.78 -0.08 -4.35
C GLN A 99 -14.59 -0.67 -5.52
N VAL A 100 -15.89 -0.94 -5.37
CA VAL A 100 -16.68 -1.65 -6.42
C VAL A 100 -17.27 -0.72 -7.50
N SER A 101 -17.20 0.60 -7.38
CA SER A 101 -18.05 1.50 -8.18
C SER A 101 -17.31 2.47 -9.10
N VAL A 102 -16.36 2.02 -9.95
CA VAL A 102 -15.88 2.86 -11.10
C VAL A 102 -15.51 2.05 -12.36
N ALA A 103 -16.07 0.86 -12.58
CA ALA A 103 -15.85 0.15 -13.85
C ALA A 103 -17.12 -0.54 -14.34
N GLY A 104 -18.00 0.21 -15.02
CA GLY A 104 -19.04 -0.40 -15.84
C GLY A 104 -20.42 0.26 -15.82
N GLU A 105 -20.53 1.58 -16.00
CA GLU A 105 -21.76 2.19 -16.53
C GLU A 105 -21.39 3.00 -17.78
N ALA A 106 -21.07 2.28 -18.85
CA ALA A 106 -21.11 2.81 -20.20
C ALA A 106 -22.51 2.50 -20.76
N ALA A 107 -23.41 3.45 -20.53
CA ALA A 107 -24.63 3.76 -21.27
C ALA A 107 -25.13 2.72 -22.30
N ASP A 108 -26.18 2.01 -21.92
CA ASP A 108 -27.19 1.51 -22.84
C ASP A 108 -27.88 2.70 -23.53
N THR A 109 -27.31 3.17 -24.63
CA THR A 109 -28.06 3.96 -25.62
C THR A 109 -28.60 3.01 -26.67
N GLU A 110 -29.89 2.72 -26.54
CA GLU A 110 -30.75 2.17 -27.58
C GLU A 110 -30.50 2.90 -28.91
N THR A 111 -30.03 2.18 -29.94
CA THR A 111 -30.10 2.67 -31.33
C THR A 111 -30.55 1.53 -32.22
N ASN A 112 -31.82 1.62 -32.61
CA ASN A 112 -32.43 0.86 -33.68
C ASN A 112 -31.80 1.16 -35.05
N ALA A 113 -31.87 0.15 -35.93
CA ALA A 113 -31.66 0.16 -37.39
C ALA A 113 -30.21 0.25 -37.92
N SER A 114 -29.73 -0.80 -38.59
CA SER A 114 -30.09 -1.14 -39.98
C SER A 114 -29.28 -2.33 -40.48
N ASP A 115 -29.95 -3.18 -41.27
CA ASP A 115 -29.35 -4.15 -42.18
C ASP A 115 -28.28 -3.51 -43.06
N TYR A 116 -27.11 -4.14 -43.19
CA TYR A 116 -26.43 -4.32 -44.47
C TYR A 116 -25.45 -5.50 -44.38
N ASP A 117 -25.75 -6.52 -45.17
CA ASP A 117 -24.83 -7.56 -45.63
C ASP A 117 -23.52 -6.97 -46.17
N ALA A 118 -22.39 -7.49 -45.71
CA ALA A 118 -21.22 -7.71 -46.57
C ALA A 118 -20.23 -8.66 -45.89
N ALA A 119 -20.11 -9.83 -46.52
CA ALA A 119 -19.03 -10.80 -46.40
C ALA A 119 -17.65 -10.20 -46.08
N SER A 120 -16.91 -10.82 -45.16
CA SER A 120 -15.53 -11.25 -45.42
C SER A 120 -14.87 -11.94 -44.23
N SER A 121 -14.10 -12.97 -44.56
CA SER A 121 -12.99 -13.56 -43.79
C SER A 121 -13.31 -14.58 -42.70
N ARG A 122 -13.49 -15.81 -43.17
CA ARG A 122 -13.10 -17.03 -42.45
C ARG A 122 -11.62 -16.94 -42.08
N CYS A 123 -11.32 -16.74 -40.80
CA CYS A 123 -10.05 -17.13 -40.22
C CYS A 123 -10.33 -18.14 -39.11
N GLY A 124 -10.11 -19.42 -39.41
CA GLY A 124 -10.32 -20.54 -38.51
C GLY A 124 -9.39 -20.43 -37.31
N SER A 125 -9.90 -19.84 -36.24
CA SER A 125 -9.37 -20.09 -34.90
C SER A 125 -10.06 -21.35 -34.42
N GLN A 126 -9.34 -22.45 -34.53
CA GLN A 126 -9.72 -23.74 -33.96
C GLN A 126 -9.75 -23.55 -32.44
N GLU A 127 -10.93 -23.22 -31.94
CA GLU A 127 -11.28 -23.30 -30.53
C GLU A 127 -11.06 -24.75 -30.10
N CYS A 128 -9.90 -25.04 -29.50
CA CYS A 128 -9.77 -26.15 -28.59
C CYS A 128 -10.58 -25.82 -27.34
N THR A 129 -11.91 -25.93 -27.45
CA THR A 129 -12.80 -26.24 -26.34
C THR A 129 -12.45 -27.67 -25.90
N SER A 130 -11.33 -27.82 -25.19
CA SER A 130 -11.21 -28.96 -24.30
C SER A 130 -12.26 -28.72 -23.22
N ASP A 131 -13.43 -29.34 -23.42
CA ASP A 131 -14.32 -29.83 -22.38
C ASP A 131 -13.48 -30.67 -21.40
N VAL A 132 -12.67 -29.99 -20.61
CA VAL A 132 -12.43 -30.44 -19.26
C VAL A 132 -13.70 -30.02 -18.56
N ASP A 133 -14.66 -30.95 -18.54
CA ASP A 133 -15.64 -31.07 -17.47
C ASP A 133 -14.86 -30.92 -16.16
N PHE A 134 -14.66 -29.67 -15.76
CA PHE A 134 -14.14 -29.31 -14.48
C PHE A 134 -15.27 -29.74 -13.57
N MET A 135 -15.17 -30.99 -13.10
CA MET A 135 -16.07 -31.59 -12.14
C MET A 135 -16.22 -30.58 -11.02
N GLU A 136 -17.27 -29.78 -11.14
CA GLU A 136 -17.90 -29.00 -10.10
C GLU A 136 -18.62 -30.00 -9.19
N GLY A 137 -17.83 -30.98 -8.74
CA GLY A 137 -18.11 -31.84 -7.62
C GLY A 137 -18.20 -30.91 -6.44
N SER A 138 -19.39 -30.38 -6.25
CA SER A 138 -19.85 -29.67 -5.07
C SER A 138 -19.54 -30.57 -3.89
N CYS A 139 -18.32 -30.46 -3.34
CA CYS A 139 -17.99 -31.08 -2.09
C CYS A 139 -19.04 -30.54 -1.09
N PRO A 140 -19.86 -31.38 -0.46
CA PRO A 140 -20.88 -30.91 0.48
C PRO A 140 -20.28 -30.06 1.61
N ASN A 141 -18.98 -30.20 1.87
CA ASN A 141 -18.21 -29.37 2.78
C ASN A 141 -18.09 -27.91 2.34
N PHE A 142 -18.06 -27.58 1.04
CA PHE A 142 -17.91 -26.19 0.60
C PHE A 142 -19.15 -25.35 0.91
N VAL A 143 -20.35 -25.90 0.69
CA VAL A 143 -21.61 -25.23 1.04
C VAL A 143 -21.71 -25.03 2.55
N SER A 144 -21.33 -26.04 3.33
CA SER A 144 -21.30 -25.95 4.80
C SER A 144 -20.30 -24.90 5.28
N ILE A 145 -19.08 -24.86 4.73
CA ILE A 145 -18.08 -23.84 5.06
C ILE A 145 -18.57 -22.44 4.66
N LYS A 146 -19.19 -22.28 3.49
CA LYS A 146 -19.76 -21.01 3.04
C LYS A 146 -20.84 -20.50 3.99
N GLN A 147 -21.74 -21.39 4.44
CA GLN A 147 -22.75 -21.05 5.44
C GLN A 147 -22.14 -20.69 6.80
N ALA A 148 -21.13 -21.44 7.26
CA ALA A 148 -20.42 -21.15 8.50
C ALA A 148 -19.71 -19.79 8.45
N ASN A 149 -19.03 -19.48 7.33
CA ASN A 149 -18.39 -18.18 7.13
C ASN A 149 -19.41 -17.04 7.08
N ALA A 150 -20.57 -17.23 6.43
CA ALA A 150 -21.65 -16.25 6.43
C ALA A 150 -22.20 -16.01 7.85
N ALA A 151 -22.36 -17.07 8.65
CA ALA A 151 -22.79 -16.95 10.04
C ALA A 151 -21.77 -16.18 10.90
N LEU A 152 -20.47 -16.47 10.74
CA LEU A 152 -19.39 -15.76 11.43
C LEU A 152 -19.34 -14.28 11.05
N LEU A 153 -19.50 -13.95 9.76
CA LEU A 153 -19.54 -12.56 9.30
C LEU A 153 -20.73 -11.80 9.90
N ASN A 154 -21.90 -12.44 9.99
CA ASN A 154 -23.07 -11.86 10.66
C ASN A 154 -22.82 -11.64 12.16
N GLU A 155 -22.17 -12.58 12.85
CA GLU A 155 -21.82 -12.46 14.26
C GLU A 155 -20.82 -11.32 14.48
N ILE A 156 -19.79 -11.20 13.64
CA ILE A 156 -18.82 -10.10 13.67
C ILE A 156 -19.52 -8.75 13.48
N SER A 157 -20.42 -8.65 12.49
CA SER A 157 -21.20 -7.43 12.23
C SER A 157 -22.08 -7.06 13.43
N LEU A 158 -22.73 -8.05 14.05
CA LEU A 158 -23.54 -7.83 15.26
C LEU A 158 -22.69 -7.34 16.44
N LEU A 159 -21.53 -7.96 16.69
CA LEU A 159 -20.61 -7.56 17.76
C LEU A 159 -20.05 -6.16 17.52
N HIS A 160 -19.74 -5.81 16.26
CA HIS A 160 -19.30 -4.49 15.88
C HIS A 160 -20.38 -3.43 16.12
N SER A 161 -21.62 -3.67 15.68
CA SER A 161 -22.76 -2.79 15.93
C SER A 161 -22.98 -2.56 17.42
N LYS A 162 -22.96 -3.63 18.22
CA LYS A 162 -23.10 -3.54 19.68
C LYS A 162 -21.98 -2.72 20.31
N THR A 163 -20.75 -2.89 19.83
CA THR A 163 -19.58 -2.13 20.32
C THR A 163 -19.76 -0.64 20.02
N LEU A 164 -20.15 -0.28 18.79
CA LEU A 164 -20.42 1.10 18.41
C LEU A 164 -21.56 1.73 19.23
N GLU A 165 -22.63 0.99 19.50
CA GLU A 165 -23.72 1.45 20.37
C GLU A 165 -23.23 1.71 21.80
N THR A 166 -22.43 0.79 22.37
CA THR A 166 -21.86 1.00 23.70
C THR A 166 -20.95 2.22 23.75
N GLU A 167 -20.12 2.42 22.74
CA GLU A 167 -19.26 3.60 22.64
C GLU A 167 -20.07 4.90 22.55
N LYS A 168 -21.11 4.91 21.70
CA LYS A 168 -22.04 6.04 21.59
C LYS A 168 -22.71 6.35 22.92
N MET A 169 -23.12 5.33 23.68
CA MET A 169 -23.67 5.49 25.03
C MET A 169 -22.67 6.13 25.98
N TYR A 170 -21.41 5.67 25.98
CA TYR A 170 -20.35 6.27 26.80
C TYR A 170 -20.07 7.73 26.42
N ARG A 171 -19.98 8.05 25.11
CA ARG A 171 -19.80 9.43 24.64
C ARG A 171 -20.96 10.34 25.07
N CYS A 172 -22.20 9.88 24.91
CA CYS A 172 -23.39 10.63 25.36
C CYS A 172 -23.40 10.86 26.88
N GLN A 173 -23.04 9.84 27.67
CA GLN A 173 -22.97 9.95 29.13
C GLN A 173 -21.87 10.92 29.56
N HIS A 174 -20.72 10.90 28.89
CA HIS A 174 -19.62 11.82 29.13
C HIS A 174 -20.03 13.27 28.83
N GLN A 175 -20.62 13.54 27.66
CA GLN A 175 -21.14 14.86 27.31
C GLN A 175 -22.21 15.36 28.30
N LEU A 176 -23.05 14.45 28.83
CA LEU A 176 -24.03 14.79 29.85
C LEU A 176 -23.36 15.19 31.16
N LEU A 177 -22.30 14.48 31.56
CA LEU A 177 -21.50 14.83 32.73
C LEU A 177 -20.83 16.19 32.56
N ASP A 178 -20.22 16.46 31.41
CA ASP A 178 -19.61 17.75 31.11
C ASP A 178 -20.63 18.88 31.16
N LYS A 179 -21.81 18.69 30.57
CA LYS A 179 -22.92 19.66 30.66
C LYS A 179 -23.37 19.88 32.10
N ARG A 180 -23.42 18.83 32.93
CA ARG A 180 -23.77 18.93 34.36
C ARG A 180 -22.69 19.64 35.17
N LEU A 181 -21.41 19.41 34.86
CA LEU A 181 -20.28 20.09 35.49
C LEU A 181 -20.19 21.57 35.08
N ALA A 182 -20.53 21.89 33.83
CA ALA A 182 -20.58 23.27 33.34
C ALA A 182 -21.77 24.07 33.91
N GLN A 183 -22.89 23.40 34.20
CA GLN A 183 -24.05 24.04 34.82
C GLN A 183 -23.79 24.27 36.31
N LYS A 184 -23.52 25.52 36.70
CA LYS A 184 -23.54 25.89 38.13
C LYS A 184 -24.88 25.44 38.75
N PRO A 185 -24.86 24.81 39.95
CA PRO A 185 -26.07 24.32 40.57
C PRO A 185 -27.05 25.49 40.78
N LYS A 186 -28.27 25.39 40.21
CA LYS A 186 -29.34 26.39 40.36
C LYS A 186 -29.99 26.40 41.75
N VAL A 187 -29.24 26.05 42.79
CA VAL A 187 -29.74 26.03 44.17
C VAL A 187 -29.85 27.48 44.63
N ARG A 188 -31.07 27.93 44.96
CA ARG A 188 -31.43 29.35 45.13
C ARG A 188 -30.65 30.13 46.20
N LYS A 189 -29.89 29.47 47.07
CA LYS A 189 -28.90 30.07 47.99
C LYS A 189 -27.87 29.00 48.38
N LEU A 190 -26.85 28.75 47.56
CA LEU A 190 -25.65 28.07 48.06
C LEU A 190 -24.99 29.01 49.07
N SER A 191 -24.58 28.45 50.19
CA SER A 191 -23.72 29.19 51.12
C SER A 191 -22.36 29.45 50.45
N ALA A 192 -21.70 30.55 50.81
CA ALA A 192 -20.40 30.93 50.23
C ALA A 192 -19.35 29.81 50.30
N TRP A 193 -19.44 28.93 51.30
CA TRP A 193 -18.54 27.78 51.42
C TRP A 193 -18.83 26.67 50.42
N GLN A 194 -20.10 26.41 50.10
CA GLN A 194 -20.47 25.40 49.10
C GLN A 194 -20.05 25.82 47.69
N GLU A 195 -20.16 27.11 47.36
CA GLU A 195 -19.65 27.66 46.10
C GLU A 195 -18.14 27.46 46.00
N LYS A 196 -17.41 27.72 47.09
CA LYS A 196 -15.97 27.51 47.14
C LYS A 196 -15.59 26.04 46.96
N ILE A 197 -16.27 25.10 47.64
CA ILE A 197 -16.06 23.65 47.43
C ILE A 197 -16.26 23.29 45.97
N TRP A 198 -17.36 23.75 45.37
CA TRP A 198 -17.67 23.47 43.99
C TRP A 198 -16.58 23.98 43.05
N GLU A 199 -16.17 25.23 43.18
CA GLU A 199 -15.11 25.83 42.35
C GLU A 199 -13.79 25.08 42.49
N THR A 200 -13.40 24.74 43.72
CA THR A 200 -12.16 23.99 43.97
C THR A 200 -12.24 22.55 43.45
N THR A 201 -13.43 21.93 43.50
CA THR A 201 -13.68 20.60 42.91
C THR A 201 -13.55 20.64 41.39
N VAL A 202 -14.18 21.61 40.71
CA VAL A 202 -14.08 21.77 39.25
C VAL A 202 -12.63 22.03 38.83
N GLN A 203 -11.91 22.90 39.56
CA GLN A 203 -10.49 23.15 39.31
C GLN A 203 -9.64 21.89 39.51
N SER A 204 -9.90 21.12 40.56
CA SER A 204 -9.17 19.86 40.82
C SER A 204 -9.45 18.83 39.73
N ILE A 205 -10.71 18.69 39.26
CA ILE A 205 -11.05 17.84 38.10
C ILE A 205 -10.31 18.33 36.85
N GLY A 206 -10.22 19.65 36.61
CA GLY A 206 -9.41 20.22 35.53
C GLY A 206 -7.95 19.80 35.60
N ARG A 207 -7.32 19.90 36.78
CA ARG A 207 -5.95 19.44 37.00
C ARG A 207 -5.77 17.94 36.76
N LEU A 208 -6.80 17.12 37.03
CA LEU A 208 -6.74 15.67 36.75
C LEU A 208 -6.61 15.39 35.25
N THR A 209 -7.20 16.23 34.39
CA THR A 209 -7.09 16.05 32.92
C THR A 209 -5.70 16.38 32.39
N GLU A 210 -4.98 17.27 33.08
CA GLU A 210 -3.60 17.66 32.76
C GLU A 210 -2.56 16.78 33.48
N TRP A 211 -3.00 15.88 34.36
CA TRP A 211 -2.11 15.07 35.17
C TRP A 211 -1.42 14.00 34.31
N ALA A 212 -0.15 14.26 33.99
CA ALA A 212 0.69 13.39 33.17
C ALA A 212 1.37 12.24 33.96
N GLY A 213 1.03 12.04 35.23
CA GLY A 213 1.60 11.01 36.09
C GLY A 213 2.79 11.46 36.96
N SER A 214 3.09 10.60 37.95
CA SER A 214 4.14 10.50 39.00
C SER A 214 4.89 11.73 39.54
N ASP A 215 5.14 12.77 38.75
CA ASP A 215 6.08 13.84 39.14
C ASP A 215 5.50 14.74 40.24
N TYR A 216 4.17 14.78 40.35
CA TYR A 216 3.48 15.52 41.40
C TYR A 216 2.31 14.70 41.95
N PRO A 217 2.27 14.45 43.27
CA PRO A 217 1.15 13.75 43.89
C PRO A 217 -0.13 14.58 43.73
N PHE A 218 -1.20 13.92 43.30
CA PHE A 218 -2.48 14.57 43.10
C PHE A 218 -3.20 14.79 44.44
N ASP A 219 -3.34 16.05 44.85
CA ASP A 219 -3.86 16.48 46.14
C ASP A 219 -5.35 16.87 46.06
N PHE A 220 -6.17 15.96 45.53
CA PHE A 220 -7.58 16.23 45.21
C PHE A 220 -8.42 16.62 46.43
N VAL A 221 -8.43 15.77 47.45
CA VAL A 221 -9.24 15.94 48.65
C VAL A 221 -8.69 17.10 49.49
N SER A 222 -7.36 17.21 49.62
CA SER A 222 -6.73 18.35 50.29
C SER A 222 -7.01 19.67 49.59
N SER A 223 -7.09 19.70 48.26
CA SER A 223 -7.48 20.90 47.51
C SER A 223 -8.93 21.29 47.83
N ILE A 224 -9.86 20.33 47.78
CA ILE A 224 -11.29 20.59 47.98
C ILE A 224 -11.62 20.99 49.42
N LEU A 225 -11.06 20.29 50.40
CA LEU A 225 -11.40 20.45 51.82
C LEU A 225 -10.43 21.33 52.60
N GLY A 226 -9.23 21.60 52.06
CA GLY A 226 -8.19 22.41 52.70
C GLY A 226 -8.63 23.78 53.19
N PRO A 227 -9.50 24.54 52.48
CA PRO A 227 -10.02 25.80 52.98
C PRO A 227 -10.80 25.69 54.30
N PHE A 228 -11.36 24.52 54.63
CA PHE A 228 -12.21 24.28 55.80
C PHE A 228 -11.43 23.75 56.99
N LEU A 229 -10.37 22.99 56.74
CA LEU A 229 -9.61 22.29 57.78
C LEU A 229 -8.36 23.05 58.23
N LYS A 230 -8.26 24.35 57.94
CA LYS A 230 -7.13 25.19 58.37
C LYS A 230 -6.90 25.19 59.88
N ASN A 231 -7.95 24.99 60.67
CA ASN A 231 -7.90 25.01 62.12
C ASN A 231 -7.77 23.61 62.75
N GLU A 232 -7.77 22.54 61.94
CA GLU A 232 -7.81 21.15 62.41
C GLU A 232 -6.65 20.33 61.79
N PRO A 233 -5.43 20.47 62.32
CA PRO A 233 -4.23 19.86 61.73
C PRO A 233 -4.27 18.32 61.73
N GLU A 234 -4.96 17.71 62.69
CA GLU A 234 -5.15 16.25 62.77
C GLU A 234 -5.94 15.72 61.56
N LEU A 235 -7.01 16.42 61.19
CA LEU A 235 -7.83 16.10 60.01
C LEU A 235 -7.06 16.35 58.71
N SER A 236 -6.23 17.40 58.66
CA SER A 236 -5.35 17.65 57.51
C SER A 236 -4.39 16.48 57.25
N SER A 237 -3.84 15.85 58.29
CA SER A 237 -3.01 14.64 58.15
C SER A 237 -3.81 13.45 57.58
N GLN A 238 -5.08 13.29 57.96
CA GLN A 238 -5.95 12.25 57.41
C GLN A 238 -6.29 12.50 55.94
N LEU A 239 -6.54 13.76 55.54
CA LEU A 239 -6.76 14.12 54.14
C LEU A 239 -5.57 13.74 53.26
N TYR A 240 -4.35 14.02 53.71
CA TYR A 240 -3.15 13.67 52.96
C TYR A 240 -2.99 12.15 52.77
N LYS A 241 -3.38 11.34 53.77
CA LYS A 241 -3.43 9.87 53.63
C LYS A 241 -4.47 9.45 52.60
N LEU A 242 -5.62 10.11 52.57
CA LEU A 242 -6.68 9.82 51.61
C LEU A 242 -6.25 10.20 50.18
N ASP A 243 -5.58 11.34 50.01
CA ASP A 243 -4.99 11.76 48.73
C ASP A 243 -3.94 10.78 48.24
N ARG A 244 -3.04 10.32 49.12
CA ARG A 244 -2.07 9.27 48.74
C ARG A 244 -2.76 7.99 48.29
N HIS A 245 -3.82 7.56 49.00
CA HIS A 245 -4.57 6.38 48.58
C HIS A 245 -5.26 6.61 47.24
N PHE A 246 -5.90 7.77 47.05
CA PHE A 246 -6.57 8.13 45.81
C PHE A 246 -5.58 8.17 44.64
N ASN A 247 -4.40 8.78 44.84
CA ASN A 247 -3.33 8.83 43.87
C ASN A 247 -2.84 7.42 43.49
N ALA A 248 -2.61 6.53 44.46
CA ALA A 248 -2.24 5.14 44.19
C ALA A 248 -3.33 4.37 43.41
N MET A 249 -4.61 4.68 43.65
CA MET A 249 -5.73 4.09 42.92
C MET A 249 -5.78 4.60 41.46
N LEU A 250 -5.58 5.91 41.26
CA LEU A 250 -5.49 6.52 39.93
C LEU A 250 -4.31 5.94 39.15
N GLU A 251 -3.12 5.87 39.74
CA GLU A 251 -1.93 5.26 39.14
C GLU A 251 -2.21 3.81 38.71
N LYS A 252 -2.85 3.01 39.57
CA LYS A 252 -3.21 1.62 39.23
C LYS A 252 -4.21 1.53 38.07
N MET A 253 -5.19 2.43 38.01
CA MET A 253 -6.15 2.46 36.91
C MET A 253 -5.51 2.90 35.60
N VAL A 254 -4.68 3.95 35.63
CA VAL A 254 -3.92 4.44 34.47
C VAL A 254 -3.00 3.34 33.96
N PHE A 255 -2.22 2.70 34.85
CA PHE A 255 -1.34 1.60 34.49
C PHE A 255 -2.09 0.45 33.81
N LYS A 256 -3.22 0.00 34.39
CA LYS A 256 -4.04 -1.06 33.82
C LYS A 256 -4.57 -0.70 32.43
N GLU A 257 -4.96 0.56 32.22
CA GLU A 257 -5.45 1.02 30.92
C GLU A 257 -4.32 1.16 29.90
N CYS A 258 -3.14 1.64 30.31
CA CYS A 258 -1.94 1.64 29.49
C CYS A 258 -1.53 0.22 29.05
N ASP A 259 -1.51 -0.74 29.98
CA ASP A 259 -1.22 -2.14 29.68
C ASP A 259 -2.22 -2.73 28.68
N ARG A 260 -3.52 -2.45 28.88
CA ARG A 260 -4.58 -2.89 27.96
C ARG A 260 -4.39 -2.29 26.57
N ARG A 261 -4.06 -0.99 26.49
CA ARG A 261 -3.80 -0.28 25.24
C ARG A 261 -2.56 -0.86 24.54
N GLU A 262 -1.47 -1.05 25.25
CA GLU A 262 -0.26 -1.68 24.70
C GLU A 262 -0.54 -3.08 24.16
N GLY A 263 -1.27 -3.90 24.92
CA GLY A 263 -1.70 -5.23 24.50
C GLY A 263 -2.52 -5.20 23.20
N ASN A 264 -3.48 -4.28 23.10
CA ASN A 264 -4.29 -4.12 21.89
C ASN A 264 -3.43 -3.68 20.67
N VAL A 265 -2.56 -2.69 20.85
CA VAL A 265 -1.66 -2.22 19.78
C VAL A 265 -0.72 -3.34 19.32
N ARG A 266 -0.21 -4.14 20.27
CA ARG A 266 0.63 -5.31 19.97
C ARG A 266 -0.11 -6.34 19.12
N ILE A 267 -1.35 -6.68 19.47
CA ILE A 267 -2.18 -7.61 18.69
C ILE A 267 -2.40 -7.08 17.27
N LEU A 268 -2.72 -5.79 17.11
CA LEU A 268 -2.89 -5.18 15.78
C LEU A 268 -1.60 -5.23 14.96
N TYR A 269 -0.45 -4.96 15.56
CA TYR A 269 0.85 -5.04 14.89
C TYR A 269 1.19 -6.47 14.47
N GLU A 270 0.91 -7.46 15.30
CA GLU A 270 1.09 -8.88 14.97
C GLU A 270 0.20 -9.30 13.80
N GLN A 271 -1.07 -8.90 13.79
CA GLN A 271 -2.00 -9.17 12.69
C GLN A 271 -1.51 -8.52 11.38
N LEU A 272 -1.05 -7.27 11.43
CA LEU A 272 -0.52 -6.57 10.27
C LEU A 272 0.72 -7.25 9.69
N ILE A 273 1.66 -7.67 10.55
CA ILE A 273 2.85 -8.43 10.13
C ILE A 273 2.47 -9.76 9.49
N MET A 274 1.49 -10.47 10.07
CA MET A 274 1.03 -11.75 9.52
C MET A 274 0.39 -11.56 8.13
N ALA A 275 -0.49 -10.58 7.98
CA ALA A 275 -1.08 -10.23 6.69
C ALA A 275 -0.01 -9.85 5.65
N GLN A 276 1.00 -9.06 6.04
CA GLN A 276 2.11 -8.70 5.15
C GLN A 276 2.92 -9.93 4.70
N LYS A 277 3.19 -10.87 5.61
CA LYS A 277 3.89 -12.13 5.28
C LYS A 277 3.08 -13.01 4.33
N GLU A 278 1.76 -13.08 4.51
CA GLU A 278 0.87 -13.83 3.63
C GLU A 278 0.81 -13.22 2.23
N ALA A 279 0.66 -11.89 2.14
CA ALA A 279 0.70 -11.16 0.88
C ALA A 279 2.05 -11.36 0.15
N GLN A 280 3.16 -11.37 0.90
CA GLN A 280 4.47 -11.65 0.32
C GLN A 280 4.57 -13.07 -0.24
N ARG A 281 4.12 -14.08 0.52
CA ARG A 281 4.10 -15.48 0.05
C ARG A 281 3.26 -15.64 -1.22
N PHE A 282 2.12 -14.96 -1.29
CA PHE A 282 1.28 -14.97 -2.49
C PHE A 282 2.01 -14.35 -3.70
N LYS A 283 2.66 -13.19 -3.52
CA LYS A 283 3.48 -12.55 -4.57
C LYS A 283 4.63 -13.46 -5.02
N ASP A 284 5.30 -14.12 -4.10
CA ASP A 284 6.39 -15.06 -4.41
C ASP A 284 5.89 -16.27 -5.21
N GLN A 285 4.72 -16.82 -4.86
CA GLN A 285 4.08 -17.91 -5.62
C GLN A 285 3.71 -17.46 -7.03
N GLN A 286 3.16 -16.26 -7.20
CA GLN A 286 2.84 -15.72 -8.53
C GLN A 286 4.09 -15.48 -9.37
N MET A 287 5.16 -14.95 -8.76
CA MET A 287 6.45 -14.79 -9.42
C MET A 287 7.02 -16.13 -9.87
N GLN A 288 6.95 -17.16 -9.02
CA GLN A 288 7.40 -18.51 -9.36
C GLN A 288 6.64 -19.08 -10.55
N LYS A 289 5.30 -18.97 -10.57
CA LYS A 289 4.47 -19.38 -11.71
C LYS A 289 4.86 -18.65 -13.00
N ALA A 290 5.08 -17.34 -12.92
CA ALA A 290 5.50 -16.55 -14.08
C ALA A 290 6.90 -16.97 -14.59
N GLN A 291 7.84 -17.27 -13.69
CA GLN A 291 9.16 -17.78 -14.07
C GLN A 291 9.07 -19.15 -14.76
N ASP A 292 8.22 -20.04 -14.26
CA ASP A 292 8.07 -21.37 -14.85
C ASP A 292 7.35 -21.32 -16.20
N ALA A 293 6.37 -20.44 -16.36
CA ALA A 293 5.76 -20.13 -17.66
C ALA A 293 6.80 -19.58 -18.65
N LEU A 294 7.66 -18.65 -18.22
CA LEU A 294 8.72 -18.09 -19.05
C LEU A 294 9.74 -19.17 -19.48
N LYS A 295 10.13 -20.08 -18.57
CA LYS A 295 11.00 -21.22 -18.91
C LYS A 295 10.36 -22.12 -19.95
N LEU A 296 9.04 -22.33 -19.89
CA LEU A 296 8.32 -23.13 -20.87
C LEU A 296 8.33 -22.45 -22.25
N GLU A 297 8.09 -21.15 -22.31
CA GLU A 297 8.18 -20.39 -23.56
C GLU A 297 9.60 -20.41 -24.15
N PHE A 298 10.64 -20.28 -23.32
CA PHE A 298 12.02 -20.44 -23.79
C PHE A 298 12.30 -21.83 -24.38
N LYS A 299 11.73 -22.89 -23.80
CA LYS A 299 11.83 -24.25 -24.37
C LYS A 299 11.12 -24.34 -25.73
N LYS A 300 9.93 -23.74 -25.88
CA LYS A 300 9.22 -23.69 -27.17
C LYS A 300 10.00 -22.95 -28.23
N ILE A 301 10.53 -21.76 -27.90
CA ILE A 301 11.36 -20.96 -28.82
C ILE A 301 12.61 -21.74 -29.24
N ARG A 302 13.27 -22.44 -28.30
CA ARG A 302 14.41 -23.30 -28.62
C ARG A 302 14.04 -24.41 -29.60
N ALA A 303 12.94 -25.13 -29.35
CA ALA A 303 12.47 -26.19 -30.25
C ALA A 303 12.14 -25.66 -31.66
N LEU A 304 11.50 -24.48 -31.76
CA LEU A 304 11.25 -23.83 -33.04
C LEU A 304 12.54 -23.40 -33.74
N SER A 305 13.51 -22.88 -33.00
CA SER A 305 14.82 -22.52 -33.54
C SER A 305 15.56 -23.74 -34.11
N GLU A 306 15.51 -24.87 -33.41
CA GLU A 306 16.10 -26.12 -33.89
C GLU A 306 15.39 -26.66 -35.13
N ASP A 307 14.06 -26.56 -35.20
CA ASP A 307 13.29 -26.94 -36.39
C ASP A 307 13.62 -26.05 -37.60
N LEU A 308 13.70 -24.74 -37.40
CA LEU A 308 14.12 -23.78 -38.43
C LEU A 308 15.53 -24.09 -38.93
N GLN A 309 16.47 -24.38 -38.03
CA GLN A 309 17.83 -24.76 -38.40
C GLN A 309 17.85 -26.05 -39.24
N ARG A 310 17.06 -27.08 -38.88
CA ARG A 310 16.95 -28.30 -39.68
C ARG A 310 16.40 -28.04 -41.07
N ARG A 311 15.39 -27.17 -41.20
CA ARG A 311 14.83 -26.76 -42.50
C ARG A 311 15.88 -26.02 -43.33
N GLU A 312 16.64 -25.12 -42.72
CA GLU A 312 17.73 -24.42 -43.39
C GLU A 312 18.82 -25.39 -43.87
N GLU A 313 19.24 -26.35 -43.04
CA GLU A 313 20.20 -27.38 -43.44
C GLU A 313 19.68 -28.24 -44.61
N LEU A 314 18.39 -28.59 -44.63
CA LEU A 314 17.76 -29.30 -45.75
C LEU A 314 17.77 -28.46 -47.03
N ILE A 315 17.41 -27.17 -46.93
CA ILE A 315 17.47 -26.24 -48.07
C ILE A 315 18.90 -26.14 -48.59
N GLN A 316 19.89 -25.99 -47.72
CA GLN A 316 21.31 -25.94 -48.10
C GLN A 316 21.80 -27.22 -48.77
N ARG A 317 21.32 -28.40 -48.36
CA ARG A 317 21.65 -29.69 -49.01
C ARG A 317 20.99 -29.86 -50.37
N HIS A 318 19.78 -29.32 -50.55
CA HIS A 318 19.02 -29.42 -51.80
C HIS A 318 19.30 -28.28 -52.77
N MET A 319 19.89 -27.17 -52.31
CA MET A 319 20.48 -26.16 -53.17
C MET A 319 21.65 -26.81 -53.90
N PRO A 320 21.56 -27.03 -55.22
CA PRO A 320 22.68 -27.56 -55.98
C PRO A 320 23.89 -26.66 -55.75
N ALA A 321 25.08 -27.25 -55.60
CA ALA A 321 26.35 -26.54 -55.56
C ALA A 321 26.69 -25.87 -56.92
N SER A 322 25.69 -25.46 -57.69
CA SER A 322 25.84 -24.51 -58.78
C SER A 322 26.11 -23.15 -58.13
N GLY A 323 27.35 -22.97 -57.71
CA GLY A 323 27.96 -21.67 -57.39
C GLY A 323 28.02 -20.72 -58.58
N ASP A 324 27.46 -21.10 -59.73
CA ASP A 324 27.10 -20.17 -60.79
C ASP A 324 25.59 -19.97 -60.73
N LEU A 325 25.18 -18.82 -60.16
CA LEU A 325 24.00 -18.12 -60.65
C LEU A 325 24.26 -17.81 -62.14
N GLU A 326 24.12 -18.82 -63.01
CA GLU A 326 23.63 -18.55 -64.34
C GLU A 326 22.23 -18.00 -64.12
N LEU A 327 22.15 -16.66 -64.07
CA LEU A 327 20.94 -15.91 -64.33
C LEU A 327 20.07 -16.75 -65.28
N CYS A 328 18.84 -17.06 -64.87
CA CYS A 328 17.83 -17.66 -65.74
C CYS A 328 18.04 -17.12 -67.16
N ALA A 329 18.15 -17.98 -68.18
CA ALA A 329 18.51 -17.59 -69.54
C ALA A 329 17.73 -16.34 -70.02
N PHE A 330 16.50 -16.19 -69.54
CA PHE A 330 15.63 -15.03 -69.72
C PHE A 330 16.18 -13.71 -69.13
N CYS A 331 16.71 -13.72 -67.91
CA CYS A 331 17.36 -12.57 -67.28
C CYS A 331 18.75 -12.30 -67.89
N GLN A 332 19.45 -13.35 -68.32
CA GLN A 332 20.74 -13.21 -69.01
C GLN A 332 20.55 -12.58 -70.41
N GLU A 333 19.46 -12.90 -71.11
CA GLU A 333 19.07 -12.24 -72.36
C GLU A 333 18.53 -10.82 -72.16
N ALA A 334 17.79 -10.54 -71.09
CA ALA A 334 17.37 -9.18 -70.73
C ALA A 334 18.56 -8.26 -70.42
N ALA A 335 19.59 -8.76 -69.71
CA ALA A 335 20.81 -8.01 -69.44
C ALA A 335 21.68 -7.82 -70.71
N LYS A 336 21.75 -8.83 -71.59
CA LYS A 336 22.43 -8.73 -72.89
C LYS A 336 21.71 -7.77 -73.86
N SER A 337 20.39 -7.65 -73.79
CA SER A 337 19.60 -6.76 -74.65
C SER A 337 19.55 -5.29 -74.18
N GLN A 338 19.77 -4.99 -72.89
CA GLN A 338 19.93 -3.61 -72.41
C GLN A 338 21.32 -3.02 -72.68
N SER A 339 22.33 -3.85 -72.96
CA SER A 339 23.73 -3.40 -73.16
C SER A 339 24.04 -2.86 -74.57
N ARG A 340 23.06 -2.82 -75.50
CA ARG A 340 23.28 -2.39 -76.90
C ARG A 340 22.50 -1.16 -77.38
N SER A 341 21.73 -0.48 -76.54
CA SER A 341 21.04 0.76 -76.95
C SER A 341 21.62 2.00 -76.30
N LEU A 342 22.74 2.47 -76.85
CA LEU A 342 23.14 3.88 -76.80
C LEU A 342 22.17 4.67 -77.69
N ARG A 343 21.08 5.17 -77.12
CA ARG A 343 20.50 6.52 -77.38
C ARG A 343 19.26 6.74 -76.52
N PRO A 344 19.15 7.88 -75.82
CA PRO A 344 17.94 8.26 -75.12
C PRO A 344 16.98 8.86 -76.15
N THR A 345 15.86 8.19 -76.41
CA THR A 345 14.76 8.80 -77.17
C THR A 345 13.45 8.36 -76.56
N GLU A 346 12.76 9.39 -76.05
CA GLU A 346 11.33 9.52 -75.82
C GLU A 346 10.58 8.43 -75.04
N ARG A 347 10.06 8.90 -73.90
CA ARG A 347 9.02 8.27 -73.11
C ARG A 347 7.83 7.87 -73.99
N GLN A 348 7.72 6.58 -74.29
CA GLN A 348 6.44 5.96 -74.61
C GLN A 348 6.19 4.84 -73.60
N GLY A 349 5.06 4.95 -72.91
CA GLY A 349 4.70 4.12 -71.77
C GLY A 349 4.65 2.64 -72.14
N CYS A 350 5.52 1.86 -71.50
CA CYS A 350 5.41 0.42 -71.49
C CYS A 350 4.17 0.01 -70.66
N PRO A 351 3.42 -1.02 -71.06
CA PRO A 351 2.35 -1.57 -70.23
C PRO A 351 2.98 -2.03 -68.92
N ARG A 352 2.40 -1.62 -67.78
CA ARG A 352 2.82 -2.09 -66.46
C ARG A 352 2.81 -3.61 -66.46
N VAL A 353 3.98 -4.24 -66.54
CA VAL A 353 4.16 -5.61 -66.10
C VAL A 353 3.81 -5.58 -64.62
N LEU A 354 2.71 -6.25 -64.27
CA LEU A 354 2.24 -6.38 -62.90
C LEU A 354 3.41 -6.87 -62.04
N PRO A 355 3.71 -6.20 -60.91
CA PRO A 355 4.76 -6.65 -60.03
C PRO A 355 4.44 -8.07 -59.55
N CYS A 356 5.46 -8.92 -59.51
CA CYS A 356 5.35 -10.26 -58.93
C CYS A 356 4.92 -10.12 -57.46
N GLU A 357 3.73 -10.62 -57.11
CA GLU A 357 3.16 -10.57 -55.75
C GLU A 357 4.10 -11.19 -54.70
N ILE A 358 4.97 -12.11 -55.11
CA ILE A 358 5.97 -12.74 -54.24
C ILE A 358 7.13 -11.78 -53.92
N CYS A 359 7.51 -10.91 -54.86
CA CYS A 359 8.64 -10.00 -54.70
C CYS A 359 8.28 -8.66 -54.03
N GLU A 360 6.99 -8.32 -53.95
CA GLU A 360 6.52 -7.14 -53.20
C GLU A 360 6.29 -7.43 -51.71
N GLY A 361 6.07 -8.69 -51.33
CA GLY A 361 5.91 -9.09 -49.92
C GLY A 361 7.18 -8.97 -49.07
N GLU A 362 8.37 -9.05 -49.66
CA GLU A 362 9.64 -9.07 -48.91
C GLU A 362 10.40 -7.73 -48.89
N LYS A 363 9.87 -6.68 -49.52
CA LYS A 363 10.41 -5.30 -49.37
C LYS A 363 9.83 -4.60 -48.15
N CYS A 364 9.79 -5.27 -47.00
CA CYS A 364 9.69 -4.57 -45.71
C CYS A 364 11.08 -4.08 -45.31
N SER A 365 11.26 -2.77 -45.38
CA SER A 365 12.48 -2.05 -45.03
C SER A 365 13.04 -2.47 -43.65
N PRO A 366 14.32 -2.87 -43.54
CA PRO A 366 14.97 -3.13 -42.26
C PRO A 366 15.44 -1.81 -41.64
N THR A 367 14.53 -0.88 -41.38
CA THR A 367 14.85 0.39 -40.73
C THR A 367 13.73 0.81 -39.80
N ARG A 368 13.68 0.24 -38.58
CA ARG A 368 13.18 0.96 -37.38
C ARG A 368 13.31 0.28 -36.01
N PHE A 369 13.96 -0.88 -35.88
CA PHE A 369 14.07 -1.54 -34.56
C PHE A 369 15.40 -1.33 -33.80
N LYS A 370 16.36 -0.57 -34.32
CA LYS A 370 17.67 -0.35 -33.64
C LYS A 370 17.72 0.84 -32.67
N ASP A 371 16.70 1.69 -32.58
CA ASP A 371 16.79 2.92 -31.77
C ASP A 371 16.06 2.91 -30.42
N VAL A 372 15.36 1.84 -30.04
CA VAL A 372 14.59 1.81 -28.77
C VAL A 372 15.43 1.34 -27.58
N ILE A 373 16.53 0.62 -27.79
CA ILE A 373 17.32 0.03 -26.67
C ILE A 373 18.40 1.02 -26.13
N ARG A 374 18.68 2.14 -26.82
CA ARG A 374 19.81 3.01 -26.44
C ARG A 374 19.49 4.20 -25.53
N ARG A 375 18.23 4.46 -25.17
CA ARG A 375 17.84 5.66 -24.38
C ARG A 375 17.80 5.50 -22.85
N ASN A 376 17.99 4.31 -22.29
CA ASN A 376 17.94 4.12 -20.82
C ASN A 376 19.30 4.22 -20.09
N GLY A 377 20.38 4.64 -20.76
CA GLY A 377 21.74 4.60 -20.19
C GLY A 377 22.27 5.85 -19.48
N ARG A 378 21.51 6.95 -19.36
CA ARG A 378 22.02 8.19 -18.74
C ARG A 378 20.98 8.93 -17.89
N ARG A 379 20.62 8.35 -16.74
CA ARG A 379 20.29 9.14 -15.56
C ARG A 379 21.28 8.75 -14.48
N LYS A 380 22.44 9.43 -14.47
CA LYS A 380 23.37 9.38 -13.35
C LYS A 380 22.63 9.93 -12.12
N SER A 381 22.53 9.05 -11.14
CA SER A 381 21.91 9.26 -9.83
C SER A 381 22.65 10.36 -9.06
N ILE A 382 21.99 11.50 -8.87
CA ILE A 382 22.35 12.53 -7.88
C ILE A 382 22.30 11.95 -6.44
N PHE A 383 21.65 10.81 -6.24
CA PHE A 383 21.53 10.12 -4.95
C PHE A 383 22.71 9.18 -4.61
N SER A 384 23.68 9.00 -5.50
CA SER A 384 24.83 8.14 -5.22
C SER A 384 25.91 8.81 -4.36
N GLU A 385 26.10 10.14 -4.48
CA GLU A 385 27.11 10.88 -3.69
C GLU A 385 26.73 11.04 -2.20
N ASP A 386 25.44 11.09 -1.86
CA ASP A 386 25.01 11.17 -0.45
C ASP A 386 25.06 9.81 0.27
N ARG A 387 25.15 8.72 -0.49
CA ARG A 387 25.19 7.36 0.06
C ARG A 387 26.59 6.96 0.53
N GLU A 388 27.64 7.48 -0.10
CA GLU A 388 29.04 7.24 0.32
C GLU A 388 29.42 8.04 1.58
N LYS A 389 28.88 9.26 1.75
CA LYS A 389 29.15 10.08 2.94
C LYS A 389 28.57 9.53 4.25
N LEU A 390 27.51 8.72 4.17
CA LEU A 390 26.90 8.07 5.34
C LEU A 390 27.57 6.74 5.71
N THR A 391 28.31 6.11 4.78
CA THR A 391 29.08 4.89 5.08
C THR A 391 30.41 5.17 5.76
N GLU A 392 31.05 6.33 5.50
CA GLU A 392 32.30 6.71 6.17
C GLU A 392 32.13 6.98 7.68
N GLY A 393 30.99 7.51 8.12
CA GLY A 393 30.73 7.78 9.54
C GLY A 393 30.43 6.55 10.42
N LEU A 394 30.33 5.35 9.84
CA LEU A 394 29.98 4.11 10.57
C LEU A 394 31.18 3.18 10.81
N SER A 395 32.35 3.49 10.26
CA SER A 395 33.57 2.69 10.51
C SER A 395 34.19 2.96 11.89
N ASP A 396 33.84 4.06 12.54
CA ASP A 396 34.40 4.47 13.85
C ASP A 396 33.71 3.86 15.08
N LEU A 397 32.66 3.04 14.90
CA LEU A 397 31.93 2.41 16.02
C LEU A 397 32.21 0.91 16.19
N SER A 398 33.15 0.33 15.43
CA SER A 398 33.42 -1.12 15.45
C SER A 398 34.52 -1.57 16.43
N ASP A 399 35.23 -0.66 17.10
CA ASP A 399 36.37 -1.01 17.97
C ASP A 399 36.06 -1.00 19.48
N GLY A 400 34.82 -1.34 19.84
CA GLY A 400 34.44 -1.66 21.22
C GLY A 400 34.69 -3.13 21.53
N LYS A 401 35.91 -3.49 21.95
CA LYS A 401 36.22 -4.80 22.53
C LYS A 401 35.43 -5.02 23.85
N PRO A 402 35.08 -6.28 24.17
CA PRO A 402 34.26 -6.65 25.33
C PRO A 402 34.91 -6.37 26.67
#